data_AF-A0A970MAU9-F1
#
_entry.id   AF-A0A970MAU9-F1
#
_cell.length_a   1.000
_cell.length_b   1.000
_cell.length_c   1.000
_cell.angle_alpha   90.00
_cell.angle_beta   90.00
_cell.angle_gamma   90.00
#
_symmetry.space_group_name_H-M   'P 1'
#
loop_
_entity.id
_entity.type
_entity.pdbx_description
1 polymer ?
#
loop_
_entity_poly.entity_id
_entity_poly.type
_entity_poly.pdbx_seq_one_letter_code
_entity_poly.pdbx_strand_id
1 'polypeptide(L)'
;MFVSVVLNNTAREYDKCYDYRVPKNLESYIQPGIRVLVPFGRSGVIREAFVMEVKEESSFKGIKDVYQLVDETPVLSPELLKLCQFMKKRYICTYDLSIRCMIPAGLGLLYRREVVLCQEEIPLNQETNNETQQLSAAYREHSTANESKAMNQNIGGGVTPKKKNALEQNATGNVIPQEQATDGTLNLPAHQACNHLNAEEMEIIDILQQHNGRLFIDQLQGLLKKPIMKSLKMLEEKNYIYIVNRFQMKARAKTEKVIWPAMENEEYQEMVLNNRIRSMNYLRVMEMLYEEGGIPANELNMLGFSMAILKNMEKKGFVFFTEEPVERNPLDEVDVQTT
;
A
#
# COMPACT_ATOMS: atom_id res chain seq x y z
N MET A 1 -20.71 -0.13 -19.23
CA MET A 1 -20.43 -1.31 -18.40
C MET A 1 -20.97 -1.14 -16.98
N PHE A 2 -21.50 -2.22 -16.42
CA PHE A 2 -22.02 -2.34 -15.06
C PHE A 2 -21.45 -3.59 -14.38
N VAL A 3 -21.52 -3.63 -13.06
CA VAL A 3 -21.19 -4.81 -12.27
C VAL A 3 -22.30 -5.12 -11.28
N SER A 4 -22.56 -6.41 -11.09
CA SER A 4 -23.42 -6.92 -10.04
C SER A 4 -22.55 -7.36 -8.87
N VAL A 5 -22.73 -6.73 -7.71
CA VAL A 5 -21.91 -6.96 -6.52
C VAL A 5 -22.73 -7.49 -5.35
N VAL A 6 -22.09 -8.22 -4.44
CA VAL A 6 -22.65 -8.61 -3.15
C VAL A 6 -21.88 -7.91 -2.03
N LEU A 7 -22.61 -7.36 -1.06
CA LEU A 7 -22.01 -6.60 0.04
C LEU A 7 -21.41 -7.53 1.08
N ASN A 8 -20.24 -7.17 1.61
CA ASN A 8 -19.66 -7.85 2.76
C ASN A 8 -20.35 -7.43 4.07
N ASN A 9 -20.39 -8.34 5.04
CA ASN A 9 -20.92 -8.15 6.39
C ASN A 9 -22.32 -7.50 6.39
N THR A 10 -23.26 -8.11 5.67
CA THR A 10 -24.60 -7.56 5.47
C THR A 10 -25.65 -8.40 6.20
N ALA A 11 -26.70 -7.75 6.70
CA ALA A 11 -27.84 -8.47 7.28
C ALA A 11 -28.57 -9.25 6.17
N ARG A 12 -29.23 -10.36 6.55
CA ARG A 12 -29.87 -11.28 5.59
C ARG A 12 -30.86 -10.58 4.63
N GLU A 13 -31.57 -9.56 5.09
CA GLU A 13 -32.51 -8.79 4.26
C GLU A 13 -31.84 -7.98 3.12
N TYR A 14 -30.55 -7.70 3.26
CA TYR A 14 -29.73 -6.99 2.28
C TYR A 14 -28.77 -7.93 1.53
N ASP A 15 -28.82 -9.24 1.77
CA ASP A 15 -27.94 -10.24 1.15
C ASP A 15 -28.43 -10.64 -0.26
N LYS A 16 -28.25 -9.71 -1.19
CA LYS A 16 -28.63 -9.81 -2.60
C LYS A 16 -27.61 -9.08 -3.48
N CYS A 17 -27.73 -9.28 -4.78
CA CYS A 17 -26.92 -8.59 -5.76
C CYS A 17 -27.42 -7.14 -5.96
N TYR A 18 -26.48 -6.22 -6.11
CA TYR A 18 -26.74 -4.82 -6.43
C TYR A 18 -25.92 -4.41 -7.64
N ASP A 19 -26.56 -3.73 -8.59
CA ASP A 19 -25.87 -3.24 -9.78
C ASP A 19 -25.24 -1.87 -9.52
N TYR A 20 -24.00 -1.70 -9.95
CA TYR A 20 -23.24 -0.45 -9.94
C TYR A 20 -22.68 -0.17 -11.32
N ARG A 21 -22.56 1.12 -11.67
CA ARG A 21 -21.88 1.54 -12.90
C ARG A 21 -20.38 1.53 -12.66
N VAL A 22 -19.61 1.08 -13.65
CA VAL A 22 -18.15 1.12 -13.59
C VAL A 22 -17.66 2.43 -14.20
N PRO A 23 -16.92 3.27 -13.45
CA PRO A 23 -16.23 4.43 -14.00
C PRO A 23 -15.21 4.03 -15.08
N LYS A 24 -15.06 4.87 -16.13
CA LYS A 24 -14.16 4.58 -17.27
C LYS A 24 -12.73 4.22 -16.87
N ASN A 25 -12.19 4.87 -15.84
CA ASN A 25 -10.84 4.64 -15.34
C ASN A 25 -10.65 3.28 -14.64
N LEU A 26 -11.74 2.58 -14.31
CA LEU A 26 -11.71 1.26 -13.65
C LEU A 26 -12.07 0.12 -14.61
N GLU A 27 -12.49 0.41 -15.85
CA GLU A 27 -13.05 -0.62 -16.73
C GLU A 27 -12.04 -1.71 -17.11
N SER A 28 -10.77 -1.36 -17.31
CA SER A 28 -9.70 -2.30 -17.68
C SER A 28 -9.30 -3.26 -16.56
N TYR A 29 -9.70 -2.97 -15.32
CA TYR A 29 -9.30 -3.74 -14.14
C TYR A 29 -10.47 -4.53 -13.56
N ILE A 30 -11.72 -4.10 -13.79
CA ILE A 30 -12.92 -4.75 -13.27
C ILE A 30 -13.11 -6.14 -13.92
N GLN A 31 -13.31 -7.14 -13.06
CA GLN A 31 -13.67 -8.50 -13.47
C GLN A 31 -14.37 -9.23 -12.31
N PRO A 32 -15.11 -10.33 -12.59
CA PRO A 32 -15.71 -11.14 -11.54
C PRO A 32 -14.68 -11.60 -10.51
N GLY A 33 -15.07 -11.57 -9.24
CA GLY A 33 -14.24 -11.97 -8.10
C GLY A 33 -13.36 -10.88 -7.53
N ILE A 34 -13.23 -9.73 -8.20
CA ILE A 34 -12.57 -8.55 -7.62
C ILE A 34 -13.40 -7.96 -6.51
N ARG A 35 -12.69 -7.46 -5.50
CA ARG A 35 -13.27 -6.71 -4.40
C ARG A 35 -13.27 -5.22 -4.71
N VAL A 36 -14.38 -4.59 -4.37
CA VAL A 36 -14.64 -3.17 -4.64
C VAL A 36 -15.23 -2.47 -3.42
N LEU A 37 -15.10 -1.15 -3.42
CA LEU A 37 -15.80 -0.26 -2.53
C LEU A 37 -16.98 0.36 -3.26
N VAL A 38 -18.15 0.36 -2.63
CA VAL A 38 -19.39 0.88 -3.23
C VAL A 38 -20.20 1.69 -2.22
N PRO A 39 -20.83 2.81 -2.62
CA PRO A 39 -21.75 3.55 -1.77
C PRO A 39 -23.07 2.78 -1.60
N PHE A 40 -23.53 2.57 -0.37
CA PHE A 40 -24.75 1.81 -0.09
C PHE A 40 -25.79 2.62 0.70
N GLY A 41 -27.08 2.36 0.42
CA GLY A 41 -28.21 2.98 1.10
C GLY A 41 -28.36 4.49 0.82
N ARG A 42 -29.26 5.14 1.58
CA ARG A 42 -29.54 6.59 1.44
C ARG A 42 -28.39 7.47 1.93
N SER A 43 -27.71 7.04 2.99
CA SER A 43 -26.56 7.75 3.55
C SER A 43 -25.31 7.66 2.68
N GLY A 44 -25.27 6.75 1.69
CA GLY A 44 -24.14 6.61 0.79
C GLY A 44 -22.88 6.07 1.47
N VAL A 45 -23.02 5.41 2.63
CA VAL A 45 -21.87 4.83 3.35
C VAL A 45 -21.15 3.85 2.45
N ILE A 46 -19.83 4.02 2.33
CA ILE A 46 -18.99 3.14 1.52
C ILE A 46 -18.91 1.77 2.19
N ARG A 47 -19.12 0.72 1.40
CA ARG A 47 -19.13 -0.69 1.83
C ARG A 47 -18.22 -1.50 0.94
N GLU A 48 -17.52 -2.44 1.57
CA GLU A 48 -16.81 -3.51 0.88
C GLU A 48 -17.82 -4.44 0.20
N ALA A 49 -17.54 -4.81 -1.05
CA ALA A 49 -18.35 -5.70 -1.85
C ALA A 49 -17.47 -6.53 -2.80
N PHE A 50 -18.04 -7.63 -3.30
CA PHE A 50 -17.38 -8.50 -4.28
C PHE A 50 -18.17 -8.52 -5.58
N VAL A 51 -17.47 -8.34 -6.70
CA VAL A 51 -18.05 -8.41 -8.04
C VAL A 51 -18.42 -9.85 -8.33
N MET A 52 -19.70 -10.12 -8.55
CA MET A 52 -20.19 -11.45 -8.92
C MET A 52 -20.24 -11.63 -10.43
N GLU A 53 -20.53 -10.54 -11.15
CA GLU A 53 -20.76 -10.55 -12.60
C GLU A 53 -20.51 -9.15 -13.18
N VAL A 54 -20.03 -9.10 -14.42
CA VAL A 54 -19.92 -7.89 -15.25
C VAL A 54 -21.02 -7.92 -16.31
N LYS A 55 -21.68 -6.79 -16.55
CA LYS A 55 -22.84 -6.65 -17.44
C LYS A 55 -22.67 -5.44 -18.37
N GLU A 56 -23.22 -5.52 -19.57
CA GLU A 56 -23.28 -4.36 -20.48
C GLU A 56 -24.36 -3.35 -20.06
N GLU A 57 -25.48 -3.86 -19.57
CA GLU A 57 -26.66 -3.08 -19.20
C GLU A 57 -27.16 -3.47 -17.81
N SER A 58 -27.94 -2.57 -17.19
CA SER A 58 -28.62 -2.83 -15.93
C SER A 58 -30.08 -2.38 -16.02
N SER A 59 -30.98 -3.19 -15.48
CA SER A 59 -32.42 -2.92 -15.44
C SER A 59 -32.83 -1.95 -14.31
N PHE A 60 -31.90 -1.53 -13.45
CA PHE A 60 -32.21 -0.70 -12.29
C PHE A 60 -32.09 0.80 -12.60
N LYS A 61 -32.90 1.62 -11.93
CA LYS A 61 -32.82 3.10 -11.99
C LYS A 61 -32.03 3.64 -10.79
N GLY A 62 -31.42 4.81 -10.95
CA GLY A 62 -30.67 5.47 -9.86
C GLY A 62 -29.38 4.75 -9.48
N ILE A 63 -28.72 4.13 -10.45
CA ILE A 63 -27.48 3.36 -10.26
C ILE A 63 -26.36 4.32 -9.83
N LYS A 64 -25.69 3.94 -8.75
CA LYS A 64 -24.47 4.60 -8.25
C LYS A 64 -23.24 3.99 -8.91
N ASP A 65 -22.14 4.72 -8.84
CA ASP A 65 -20.86 4.25 -9.38
C ASP A 65 -20.10 3.39 -8.36
N VAL A 66 -19.26 2.50 -8.87
CA VAL A 66 -18.19 1.88 -8.07
C VAL A 66 -17.27 2.98 -7.56
N TYR A 67 -17.01 3.01 -6.26
CA TYR A 67 -16.19 4.05 -5.63
C TYR A 67 -14.71 3.82 -5.89
N GLN A 68 -14.23 2.59 -5.69
CA GLN A 68 -12.82 2.23 -5.85
C GLN A 68 -12.65 0.71 -5.97
N LEU A 69 -11.59 0.27 -6.64
CA LEU A 69 -11.08 -1.10 -6.53
C LEU A 69 -10.29 -1.26 -5.22
N VAL A 70 -10.36 -2.45 -4.63
CA VAL A 70 -9.54 -2.80 -3.47
C VAL A 70 -8.33 -3.63 -3.87
N ASP A 71 -8.54 -4.59 -4.77
CA ASP A 71 -7.51 -5.51 -5.25
C ASP A 71 -7.28 -5.28 -6.76
N GLU A 72 -6.05 -5.50 -7.21
CA GLU A 72 -5.67 -5.43 -8.63
C GLU A 72 -6.15 -6.67 -9.41
N THR A 73 -6.27 -7.80 -8.72
CA THR A 73 -6.67 -9.10 -9.28
C THR A 73 -7.81 -9.72 -8.46
N PRO A 74 -8.54 -10.71 -9.02
CA PRO A 74 -9.68 -11.31 -8.35
C PRO A 74 -9.22 -12.14 -7.16
N VAL A 75 -9.79 -11.87 -6.00
CA VAL A 75 -9.56 -12.69 -4.79
C VAL A 75 -10.48 -13.91 -4.74
N LEU A 76 -11.50 -13.97 -5.60
CA LEU A 76 -12.36 -15.13 -5.79
C LEU A 76 -12.23 -15.62 -7.24
N SER A 77 -11.79 -16.87 -7.41
CA SER A 77 -11.79 -17.50 -8.73
C SER A 77 -13.21 -17.75 -9.25
N PRO A 78 -13.41 -18.01 -10.55
CA PRO A 78 -14.71 -18.38 -11.10
C PRO A 78 -15.34 -19.61 -10.41
N GLU A 79 -14.54 -20.57 -9.99
CA GLU A 79 -14.97 -21.77 -9.25
C GLU A 79 -15.47 -21.39 -7.86
N LEU A 80 -14.77 -20.48 -7.17
CA LEU A 80 -15.19 -19.96 -5.86
C LEU A 80 -16.49 -19.16 -5.96
N LEU A 81 -16.69 -18.38 -7.02
CA LEU A 81 -17.96 -17.67 -7.26
C LEU A 81 -19.12 -18.66 -7.45
N LYS A 82 -18.92 -19.72 -8.24
CA LYS A 82 -19.91 -20.81 -8.40
C LYS A 82 -20.19 -21.52 -7.08
N LEU A 83 -19.13 -21.85 -6.33
CA LEU A 83 -19.24 -22.47 -5.02
C LEU A 83 -20.01 -21.57 -4.04
N CYS A 84 -19.80 -20.26 -4.11
CA CYS A 84 -20.47 -19.29 -3.25
C CYS A 84 -21.99 -19.29 -3.51
N GLN A 85 -22.39 -19.29 -4.78
CA GLN A 85 -23.81 -19.43 -5.17
C GLN A 85 -24.40 -20.78 -4.71
N PHE A 86 -23.64 -21.86 -4.86
CA PHE A 86 -24.04 -23.19 -4.38
C PHE A 86 -24.23 -23.21 -2.86
N MET A 87 -23.27 -22.70 -2.09
CA MET A 87 -23.33 -22.68 -0.63
C MET A 87 -24.53 -21.88 -0.13
N LYS A 88 -24.73 -20.67 -0.67
CA LYS A 88 -25.91 -19.84 -0.37
C LYS A 88 -27.21 -20.60 -0.56
N LYS A 89 -27.37 -21.31 -1.69
CA LYS A 89 -28.58 -22.08 -2.00
C LYS A 89 -28.73 -23.33 -1.12
N ARG A 90 -27.63 -24.08 -0.94
CA ARG A 90 -27.64 -25.39 -0.27
C ARG A 90 -27.75 -25.30 1.24
N TYR A 91 -27.13 -24.28 1.84
CA TYR A 91 -27.05 -24.08 3.29
C TYR A 91 -27.86 -22.89 3.79
N ILE A 92 -28.53 -22.16 2.89
CA ILE A 92 -29.37 -21.00 3.24
C ILE A 92 -28.55 -19.98 4.05
N CYS A 93 -27.28 -19.82 3.72
CA CYS A 93 -26.39 -18.82 4.33
C CYS A 93 -26.40 -17.53 3.49
N THR A 94 -25.67 -16.51 3.95
CA THR A 94 -25.44 -15.29 3.19
C THR A 94 -24.29 -15.46 2.19
N TYR A 95 -24.22 -14.60 1.18
CA TYR A 95 -23.02 -14.49 0.33
C TYR A 95 -21.80 -14.17 1.19
N ASP A 96 -21.95 -13.24 2.12
CA ASP A 96 -20.90 -12.82 3.04
C ASP A 96 -20.29 -14.01 3.84
N LEU A 97 -21.13 -14.89 4.40
CA LEU A 97 -20.66 -16.04 5.15
C LEU A 97 -19.90 -17.02 4.25
N SER A 98 -20.42 -17.25 3.04
CA SER A 98 -19.78 -18.15 2.07
C SER A 98 -18.42 -17.62 1.62
N ILE A 99 -18.33 -16.32 1.31
CA ILE A 99 -17.10 -15.65 0.89
C ILE A 99 -16.07 -15.63 2.03
N ARG A 100 -16.50 -15.37 3.28
CA ARG A 100 -15.60 -15.40 4.45
C ARG A 100 -14.97 -16.77 4.70
N CYS A 101 -15.58 -17.85 4.25
CA CYS A 101 -14.97 -19.18 4.31
C CYS A 101 -13.91 -19.39 3.22
N MET A 102 -13.92 -18.59 2.15
CA MET A 102 -13.01 -18.71 1.00
C MET A 102 -11.81 -17.78 1.11
N ILE A 103 -11.96 -16.66 1.83
CA ILE A 103 -10.93 -15.63 1.97
C ILE A 103 -10.29 -15.72 3.36
N PRO A 104 -8.94 -15.76 3.46
CA PRO A 104 -8.22 -15.70 4.74
C PRO A 104 -8.65 -14.52 5.62
N ALA A 105 -8.75 -14.76 6.94
CA ALA A 105 -9.25 -13.76 7.90
C ALA A 105 -8.45 -12.43 7.92
N GLY A 106 -7.18 -12.46 7.51
CA GLY A 106 -6.30 -11.29 7.43
C GLY A 106 -6.61 -10.31 6.29
N LEU A 107 -7.33 -10.76 5.26
CA LEU A 107 -7.62 -9.94 4.08
C LEU A 107 -8.84 -9.02 4.25
N GLY A 108 -9.49 -8.95 5.41
CA GLY A 108 -10.61 -8.01 5.59
C GLY A 108 -10.17 -6.54 5.56
N LEU A 109 -11.06 -5.63 5.16
CA LEU A 109 -10.82 -4.18 5.22
C LEU A 109 -11.17 -3.58 6.59
N LEU A 110 -10.36 -2.63 7.04
CA LEU A 110 -10.71 -1.66 8.08
C LEU A 110 -11.06 -0.35 7.40
N TYR A 111 -12.30 0.08 7.61
CA TYR A 111 -12.79 1.37 7.18
C TYR A 111 -12.77 2.35 8.35
N ARG A 112 -12.16 3.52 8.12
CA ARG A 112 -12.18 4.65 9.06
C ARG A 112 -12.46 5.93 8.29
N ARG A 113 -13.03 6.91 8.99
CA ARG A 113 -13.20 8.27 8.47
C ARG A 113 -12.24 9.18 9.18
N GLU A 114 -11.47 9.91 8.41
CA GLU A 114 -10.52 10.91 8.88
C GLU A 114 -11.11 12.29 8.62
N VAL A 115 -11.11 13.14 9.64
CA VAL A 115 -11.44 14.55 9.53
C VAL A 115 -10.15 15.30 9.32
N VAL A 116 -10.10 16.15 8.29
CA VAL A 116 -8.93 16.97 8.00
C VAL A 116 -9.35 18.44 7.92
N LEU A 117 -8.57 19.32 8.55
CA LEU A 117 -8.76 20.76 8.45
C LEU A 117 -8.44 21.23 7.03
N CYS A 118 -9.27 22.14 6.53
CA CYS A 118 -8.93 22.90 5.34
C CYS A 118 -7.80 23.88 5.69
N GLN A 119 -6.54 23.51 5.45
CA GLN A 119 -5.44 24.45 5.29
C GLN A 119 -5.31 24.74 3.80
N GLU A 120 -5.05 25.99 3.41
CA GLU A 120 -4.70 26.28 2.02
C GLU A 120 -3.45 25.46 1.67
N GLU A 121 -3.58 24.66 0.60
CA GLU A 121 -2.75 23.54 0.14
C GLU A 121 -3.06 22.16 0.75
N ILE A 122 -3.94 21.44 0.05
CA ILE A 122 -4.04 19.97 0.14
C ILE A 122 -2.98 19.41 -0.84
N PRO A 123 -1.94 18.69 -0.38
CA PRO A 123 -1.19 17.84 -1.28
C PRO A 123 -2.17 16.77 -1.79
N LEU A 124 -2.45 16.80 -3.09
CA LEU A 124 -3.09 15.69 -3.78
C LEU A 124 -2.36 14.41 -3.35
N ASN A 125 -3.08 13.39 -2.85
CA ASN A 125 -2.49 12.08 -2.53
C ASN A 125 -1.68 11.59 -3.75
N GLN A 126 -0.38 11.84 -3.74
CA GLN A 126 0.63 11.25 -4.63
C GLN A 126 1.66 10.51 -3.79
N GLU A 127 1.23 9.81 -2.74
CA GLU A 127 2.06 8.85 -2.03
C GLU A 127 1.24 7.62 -1.67
N THR A 128 0.93 6.83 -2.71
CA THR A 128 0.78 5.37 -2.60
C THR A 128 0.98 4.67 -3.96
N ASN A 129 1.18 5.42 -5.05
CA ASN A 129 1.32 4.85 -6.39
C ASN A 129 2.78 4.59 -6.83
N ASN A 130 3.79 5.04 -6.08
CA ASN A 130 5.18 4.91 -6.54
C ASN A 130 5.76 3.51 -6.29
N GLU A 131 5.27 2.75 -5.30
CA GLU A 131 5.72 1.37 -5.08
C GLU A 131 5.11 0.41 -6.12
N THR A 132 3.82 0.58 -6.46
CA THR A 132 3.15 -0.29 -7.44
C THR A 132 3.61 -0.03 -8.88
N GLN A 133 3.88 1.23 -9.26
CA GLN A 133 4.36 1.53 -10.62
C GLN A 133 5.83 1.14 -10.85
N GLN A 134 6.71 1.25 -9.83
CA GLN A 134 8.09 0.80 -9.95
C GLN A 134 8.20 -0.73 -10.00
N LEU A 135 7.36 -1.47 -9.26
CA LEU A 135 7.28 -2.93 -9.43
C LEU A 135 6.80 -3.30 -10.84
N SER A 136 5.78 -2.63 -11.39
CA SER A 136 5.27 -2.95 -12.74
C SER A 136 6.24 -2.62 -13.89
N ALA A 137 7.18 -1.71 -13.67
CA ALA A 137 8.25 -1.37 -14.61
C ALA A 137 9.44 -2.35 -14.50
N ALA A 138 9.84 -2.72 -13.28
CA ALA A 138 10.87 -3.73 -13.04
C ALA A 138 10.47 -5.12 -13.59
N TYR A 139 9.19 -5.49 -13.48
CA TYR A 139 8.68 -6.74 -14.08
C TYR A 139 8.61 -6.70 -15.62
N ARG A 140 8.54 -5.51 -16.24
CA ARG A 140 8.58 -5.36 -17.70
C ARG A 140 9.99 -5.48 -18.28
N GLU A 141 11.03 -5.10 -17.55
CA GLU A 141 12.41 -5.27 -18.02
C GLU A 141 12.92 -6.71 -17.86
N HIS A 142 12.47 -7.44 -16.84
CA HIS A 142 12.85 -8.85 -16.66
C HIS A 142 12.04 -9.84 -17.52
N SER A 143 10.83 -9.48 -17.98
CA SER A 143 10.01 -10.36 -18.83
C SER A 143 10.40 -10.32 -20.32
N THR A 144 10.98 -9.24 -20.84
CA THR A 144 11.44 -9.20 -22.25
C THR A 144 12.84 -9.79 -22.49
N ALA A 145 13.53 -10.26 -21.45
CA ALA A 145 14.86 -10.87 -21.57
C ALA A 145 14.84 -12.41 -21.72
N ASN A 146 13.70 -13.08 -21.52
CA ASN A 146 13.64 -14.56 -21.50
C ASN A 146 12.85 -15.24 -22.63
N GLU A 147 12.27 -14.50 -23.59
CA GLU A 147 11.61 -15.12 -24.76
C GLU A 147 12.43 -15.06 -26.07
N SER A 148 13.70 -14.66 -26.02
CA SER A 148 14.58 -14.67 -27.19
C SER A 148 15.85 -15.51 -27.01
N LYS A 149 15.78 -16.63 -26.28
CA LYS A 149 16.82 -17.69 -26.30
C LYS A 149 16.20 -19.08 -26.21
N ALA A 150 15.34 -19.40 -27.16
CA ALA A 150 14.97 -20.77 -27.49
C ALA A 150 14.86 -20.97 -29.01
N MET A 151 15.88 -20.54 -29.78
CA MET A 151 16.09 -21.04 -31.15
C MET A 151 17.49 -20.64 -31.65
N ASN A 152 18.53 -21.44 -31.34
CA ASN A 152 19.42 -22.07 -32.34
C ASN A 152 20.64 -22.70 -31.67
N GLN A 153 20.94 -23.92 -32.09
CA GLN A 153 22.14 -24.67 -31.74
C GLN A 153 23.36 -24.16 -32.52
N ASN A 154 24.53 -24.30 -31.87
CA ASN A 154 25.88 -24.45 -32.43
C ASN A 154 26.46 -23.35 -33.35
N ILE A 155 27.63 -22.82 -32.99
CA ILE A 155 29.00 -23.22 -33.41
C ILE A 155 29.99 -22.26 -32.71
N GLY A 156 31.18 -22.75 -32.36
CA GLY A 156 32.10 -22.14 -31.42
C GLY A 156 32.98 -20.98 -31.92
N GLY A 157 33.97 -20.63 -31.10
CA GLY A 157 35.05 -19.70 -31.44
C GLY A 157 35.22 -18.60 -30.40
N GLY A 158 36.30 -18.66 -29.61
CA GLY A 158 36.64 -17.63 -28.64
C GLY A 158 37.13 -16.33 -29.25
N VAL A 159 37.32 -15.33 -28.39
CA VAL A 159 38.36 -14.26 -28.38
C VAL A 159 37.87 -13.13 -27.44
N THR A 160 38.70 -12.75 -26.47
CA THR A 160 38.62 -11.50 -25.67
C THR A 160 39.12 -10.32 -26.51
N PRO A 161 38.66 -9.04 -26.32
CA PRO A 161 39.38 -8.14 -25.39
C PRO A 161 38.63 -6.91 -24.78
N LYS A 162 39.07 -6.51 -23.57
CA LYS A 162 39.42 -5.16 -23.03
C LYS A 162 38.62 -3.86 -23.37
N LYS A 163 38.23 -3.16 -22.26
CA LYS A 163 38.34 -1.72 -21.87
C LYS A 163 37.93 -0.60 -22.86
N LYS A 164 37.12 0.38 -22.39
CA LYS A 164 37.55 1.76 -21.98
C LYS A 164 36.40 2.72 -21.60
N ASN A 165 36.77 3.66 -20.71
CA ASN A 165 36.06 4.77 -20.06
C ASN A 165 35.53 5.89 -21.00
N ALA A 166 34.56 6.67 -20.49
CA ALA A 166 34.59 8.16 -20.31
C ALA A 166 33.24 8.60 -19.69
N LEU A 167 33.15 9.17 -18.48
CA LEU A 167 33.39 10.57 -18.06
C LEU A 167 32.45 11.60 -18.69
N GLU A 168 31.58 12.17 -17.86
CA GLU A 168 31.18 13.61 -17.76
C GLU A 168 30.22 13.71 -16.55
N GLN A 169 30.69 14.01 -15.33
CA GLN A 169 30.91 15.35 -14.77
C GLN A 169 29.86 16.39 -15.18
N ASN A 170 28.95 16.72 -14.25
CA ASN A 170 28.73 18.11 -13.87
C ASN A 170 28.25 18.21 -12.42
N ALA A 171 29.06 18.92 -11.64
CA ALA A 171 28.84 19.34 -10.28
C ALA A 171 28.13 20.69 -10.27
N THR A 172 27.16 20.84 -9.37
CA THR A 172 26.77 22.06 -8.65
C THR A 172 25.73 21.56 -7.65
N GLY A 173 26.02 21.37 -6.37
CA GLY A 173 26.54 22.40 -5.49
C GLY A 173 25.36 23.26 -5.03
N ASN A 174 24.68 22.87 -3.96
CA ASN A 174 24.30 23.86 -2.96
C ASN A 174 23.98 23.25 -1.60
N VAL A 175 24.63 23.88 -0.63
CA VAL A 175 24.56 23.74 0.82
C VAL A 175 23.18 24.22 1.29
N ILE A 176 22.52 23.47 2.18
CA ILE A 176 21.39 23.98 2.96
C ILE A 176 21.93 24.36 4.35
N PRO A 177 21.86 25.64 4.75
CA PRO A 177 22.26 26.11 6.07
C PRO A 177 21.34 25.60 7.18
N GLN A 178 21.92 25.44 8.37
CA GLN A 178 21.18 25.41 9.63
C GLN A 178 20.50 26.77 9.84
N GLU A 179 19.19 26.79 10.05
CA GLU A 179 18.50 27.95 10.63
C GLU A 179 17.71 27.56 11.88
N GLN A 180 17.81 28.47 12.84
CA GLN A 180 17.51 28.35 14.25
C GLN A 180 16.02 28.58 14.52
N ALA A 181 15.58 28.12 15.69
CA ALA A 181 14.27 28.38 16.24
C ALA A 181 13.95 29.89 16.28
N THR A 182 12.81 30.28 15.70
CA THR A 182 12.13 31.53 16.03
C THR A 182 10.64 31.26 16.16
N ASP A 183 10.08 31.69 17.29
CA ASP A 183 8.64 31.76 17.58
C ASP A 183 7.87 32.37 16.39
N GLY A 184 7.05 31.56 15.74
CA GLY A 184 6.21 31.96 14.62
C GLY A 184 4.76 31.59 14.90
N THR A 185 4.00 32.54 15.44
CA THR A 185 2.54 32.46 15.53
C THR A 185 1.96 32.13 14.15
N LEU A 186 1.27 30.99 14.02
CA LEU A 186 0.52 30.61 12.82
C LEU A 186 -0.60 31.65 12.62
N ASN A 187 -0.37 32.53 11.66
CA ASN A 187 -1.29 33.61 11.29
C ASN A 187 -2.39 33.00 10.41
N LEU A 188 -3.59 32.82 10.98
CA LEU A 188 -4.79 32.51 10.20
C LEU A 188 -5.10 33.67 9.24
N PRO A 189 -5.64 33.42 8.04
CA PRO A 189 -6.13 34.50 7.19
C PRO A 189 -7.19 35.32 7.93
N ALA A 190 -6.90 36.60 8.10
CA ALA A 190 -7.75 37.55 8.80
C ALA A 190 -9.04 37.82 8.00
N HIS A 191 -10.15 37.71 8.72
CA HIS A 191 -11.42 38.39 8.48
C HIS A 191 -12.22 38.02 7.22
N GLN A 192 -13.00 36.93 7.31
CA GLN A 192 -14.47 36.93 7.15
C GLN A 192 -15.03 35.49 7.27
N ALA A 193 -15.22 34.97 8.51
CA ALA A 193 -16.25 33.95 8.85
C ALA A 193 -16.23 33.47 10.32
N CYS A 194 -15.39 33.96 11.23
CA CYS A 194 -15.40 33.54 12.65
C CYS A 194 -16.61 34.02 13.48
N ASN A 195 -17.75 34.36 12.86
CA ASN A 195 -18.97 34.86 13.53
C ASN A 195 -20.15 33.86 13.54
N HIS A 196 -19.93 32.58 13.23
CA HIS A 196 -21.01 31.57 13.26
C HIS A 196 -20.55 30.15 13.64
N LEU A 197 -19.49 30.02 14.44
CA LEU A 197 -19.05 28.73 14.98
C LEU A 197 -19.55 28.55 16.41
N ASN A 198 -20.26 27.46 16.65
CA ASN A 198 -20.71 27.08 17.99
C ASN A 198 -19.50 26.67 18.85
N ALA A 199 -19.64 26.72 20.18
CA ALA A 199 -18.58 26.31 21.10
C ALA A 199 -18.04 24.90 20.80
N GLU A 200 -18.93 23.97 20.41
CA GLU A 200 -18.55 22.61 20.00
C GLU A 200 -17.78 22.56 18.67
N GLU A 201 -18.11 23.43 17.72
CA GLU A 201 -17.43 23.49 16.42
C GLU A 201 -16.01 24.06 16.58
N MET A 202 -15.84 25.04 17.47
CA MET A 202 -14.52 25.58 17.82
C MET A 202 -13.67 24.55 18.59
N GLU A 203 -14.28 23.80 19.53
CA GLU A 203 -13.60 22.72 20.26
C GLU A 203 -13.07 21.63 19.30
N ILE A 204 -13.85 21.28 18.27
CA ILE A 204 -13.40 20.35 17.22
C ILE A 204 -12.20 20.90 16.45
N ILE A 205 -12.24 22.17 16.05
CA ILE A 205 -11.14 22.80 15.30
C ILE A 205 -9.86 22.86 16.13
N ASP A 206 -9.95 23.25 17.40
CA ASP A 206 -8.80 23.32 18.31
C ASP A 206 -8.14 21.95 18.50
N ILE A 207 -8.94 20.89 18.73
CA ILE A 207 -8.43 19.52 18.83
C ILE A 207 -7.74 19.09 17.53
N LEU A 208 -8.33 19.41 16.37
CA LEU A 208 -7.71 19.09 15.09
C LEU A 208 -6.38 19.83 14.91
N GLN A 209 -6.29 21.11 15.29
CA GLN A 209 -5.04 21.89 15.22
C GLN A 209 -3.95 21.29 16.11
N GLN A 210 -4.29 20.82 17.30
CA GLN A 210 -3.36 20.15 18.22
C GLN A 210 -2.85 18.80 17.67
N HIS A 211 -3.61 18.16 16.77
CA HIS A 211 -3.28 16.87 16.13
C HIS A 211 -2.89 17.04 14.65
N ASN A 212 -2.07 18.05 14.32
CA ASN A 212 -1.53 18.29 12.97
C ASN A 212 -2.62 18.43 11.88
N GLY A 213 -3.79 18.93 12.26
CA GLY A 213 -4.92 19.17 11.36
C GLY A 213 -5.67 17.93 10.88
N ARG A 214 -5.38 16.73 11.40
CA ARG A 214 -6.06 15.50 10.97
C ARG A 214 -6.32 14.54 12.12
N LEU A 215 -7.52 13.97 12.17
CA LEU A 215 -7.86 12.99 13.20
C LEU A 215 -8.97 12.05 12.75
N PHE A 216 -8.93 10.78 13.16
CA PHE A 216 -10.02 9.87 12.89
C PHE A 216 -11.26 10.20 13.73
N ILE A 217 -12.46 10.01 13.17
CA ILE A 217 -13.74 10.33 13.83
C ILE A 217 -13.90 9.58 15.17
N ASP A 218 -13.45 8.32 15.26
CA ASP A 218 -13.50 7.53 16.48
C ASP A 218 -12.59 8.11 17.58
N GLN A 219 -11.41 8.62 17.21
CA GLN A 219 -10.50 9.30 18.14
C GLN A 219 -11.08 10.64 18.59
N LEU A 220 -11.60 11.44 17.66
CA LEU A 220 -12.23 12.73 17.95
C LEU A 220 -13.44 12.57 18.88
N GLN A 221 -14.27 11.56 18.63
CA GLN A 221 -15.41 11.23 19.50
C GLN A 221 -14.95 10.75 20.88
N GLY A 222 -13.85 10.00 20.96
CA GLY A 222 -13.26 9.55 22.22
C GLY A 222 -12.75 10.70 23.11
N LEU A 223 -12.15 11.73 22.50
CA LEU A 223 -11.68 12.92 23.20
C LEU A 223 -12.84 13.78 23.70
N LEU A 224 -13.83 14.03 22.85
CA LEU A 224 -14.97 14.90 23.17
C LEU A 224 -16.05 14.21 24.02
N LYS A 225 -16.09 12.86 24.02
CA LYS A 225 -17.11 12.03 24.69
C LYS A 225 -18.56 12.45 24.38
N LYS A 226 -18.80 13.04 23.21
CA LYS A 226 -20.08 13.58 22.73
C LYS A 226 -20.36 13.13 21.29
N PRO A 227 -21.63 13.14 20.82
CA PRO A 227 -21.95 12.85 19.43
C PRO A 227 -21.59 14.03 18.51
N ILE A 228 -20.54 13.85 17.69
CA ILE A 228 -19.96 14.94 16.87
C ILE A 228 -20.45 15.00 15.41
N MET A 229 -21.23 14.02 14.94
CA MET A 229 -21.57 13.90 13.51
C MET A 229 -22.34 15.10 12.93
N LYS A 230 -23.21 15.74 13.72
CA LYS A 230 -23.96 16.93 13.26
C LYS A 230 -23.02 18.12 13.08
N SER A 231 -22.16 18.36 14.07
CA SER A 231 -21.18 19.45 14.07
C SER A 231 -20.14 19.25 12.96
N LEU A 232 -19.69 18.01 12.72
CA LEU A 232 -18.82 17.70 11.57
C LEU A 232 -19.51 18.00 10.23
N LYS A 233 -20.80 17.64 10.08
CA LYS A 233 -21.53 17.95 8.85
C LYS A 233 -21.67 19.46 8.62
N MET A 234 -21.95 20.21 9.68
CA MET A 234 -22.02 21.68 9.61
C MET A 234 -20.66 22.31 9.30
N LEU A 235 -19.58 21.81 9.88
CA LEU A 235 -18.21 22.25 9.59
C LEU A 235 -17.78 21.93 8.15
N GLU A 236 -18.19 20.78 7.62
CA GLU A 236 -17.98 20.38 6.22
C GLU A 236 -18.77 21.29 5.27
N GLU A 237 -20.05 21.57 5.56
CA GLU A 237 -20.86 22.52 4.78
C GLU A 237 -20.29 23.96 4.80
N LYS A 238 -19.64 24.33 5.91
CA LYS A 238 -18.93 25.61 6.08
C LYS A 238 -17.50 25.60 5.50
N ASN A 239 -17.05 24.50 4.91
CA ASN A 239 -15.71 24.29 4.33
C ASN A 239 -14.53 24.46 5.32
N TYR A 240 -14.74 24.26 6.62
CA TYR A 240 -13.64 24.26 7.60
C TYR A 240 -12.89 22.93 7.65
N ILE A 241 -13.57 21.84 7.27
CA ILE A 241 -13.04 20.49 7.27
C ILE A 241 -13.49 19.74 6.02
N TYR A 242 -12.77 18.67 5.71
CA TYR A 242 -13.22 17.63 4.79
C TYR A 242 -13.12 16.26 5.46
N ILE A 243 -14.05 15.35 5.12
CA ILE A 243 -14.04 13.98 5.64
C ILE A 243 -13.51 13.03 4.55
N VAL A 244 -12.36 12.42 4.84
CA VAL A 244 -11.74 11.42 3.96
C VAL A 244 -12.10 10.03 4.42
N ASN A 245 -12.53 9.18 3.47
CA ASN A 245 -12.69 7.75 3.71
C ASN A 245 -11.32 7.07 3.58
N ARG A 246 -10.82 6.48 4.67
CA ARG A 246 -9.57 5.72 4.71
C ARG A 246 -9.87 4.23 4.84
N PHE A 247 -9.23 3.43 3.98
CA PHE A 247 -9.34 1.98 3.96
C PHE A 247 -7.95 1.37 4.10
N GLN A 248 -7.81 0.38 4.97
CA GLN A 248 -6.56 -0.36 5.15
C GLN A 248 -6.87 -1.86 5.28
N MET A 249 -5.98 -2.72 4.80
CA MET A 249 -6.06 -4.16 5.09
C MET A 249 -5.90 -4.40 6.59
N LYS A 250 -6.63 -5.40 7.12
CA LYS A 250 -6.48 -5.84 8.52
C LYS A 250 -5.11 -6.44 8.78
N ALA A 251 -4.61 -7.25 7.86
CA ALA A 251 -3.24 -7.73 7.84
C ALA A 251 -2.38 -6.74 7.07
N ARG A 252 -1.22 -6.37 7.63
CA ARG A 252 -0.17 -5.71 6.88
C ARG A 252 0.54 -6.75 6.02
N ALA A 253 1.02 -6.34 4.85
CA ALA A 253 1.96 -7.15 4.10
C ALA A 253 3.13 -7.54 5.03
N LYS A 254 3.57 -8.80 4.96
CA LYS A 254 4.75 -9.20 5.72
C LYS A 254 5.94 -8.52 5.07
N THR A 255 6.62 -7.68 5.83
CA THR A 255 7.93 -7.18 5.44
C THR A 255 9.01 -8.08 6.00
N GLU A 256 10.15 -8.09 5.34
CA GLU A 256 11.38 -8.64 5.88
C GLU A 256 12.45 -7.57 5.88
N LYS A 257 13.25 -7.58 6.94
CA LYS A 257 14.30 -6.59 7.13
C LYS A 257 15.49 -7.02 6.28
N VAL A 258 15.77 -6.30 5.20
CA VAL A 258 16.89 -6.57 4.29
C VAL A 258 18.07 -5.68 4.68
N ILE A 259 19.27 -6.24 4.61
CA ILE A 259 20.53 -5.54 4.89
C ILE A 259 21.23 -5.27 3.57
N TRP A 260 21.75 -4.05 3.42
CA TRP A 260 22.48 -3.59 2.25
C TRP A 260 23.82 -2.99 2.65
N PRO A 261 24.85 -3.04 1.78
CA PRO A 261 26.09 -2.32 2.02
C PRO A 261 25.83 -0.80 1.95
N ALA A 262 26.28 -0.06 2.96
CA ALA A 262 26.14 1.40 3.01
C ALA A 262 27.32 2.15 2.37
N MET A 263 28.33 1.40 1.92
CA MET A 263 29.56 1.93 1.34
C MET A 263 30.03 1.05 0.19
N GLU A 264 30.81 1.64 -0.70
CA GLU A 264 31.37 0.96 -1.87
C GLU A 264 32.41 -0.09 -1.47
N ASN A 265 32.50 -1.16 -2.26
CA ASN A 265 33.41 -2.28 -1.96
C ASN A 265 34.87 -1.81 -1.89
N GLU A 266 35.29 -0.95 -2.82
CA GLU A 266 36.66 -0.42 -2.86
C GLU A 266 37.05 0.31 -1.57
N GLU A 267 36.15 1.16 -1.05
CA GLU A 267 36.36 1.89 0.20
C GLU A 267 36.41 0.93 1.40
N TYR A 268 35.54 -0.09 1.42
CA TYR A 268 35.54 -1.08 2.49
C TYR A 268 36.83 -1.91 2.49
N GLN A 269 37.30 -2.36 1.32
CA GLN A 269 38.57 -3.09 1.19
C GLN A 269 39.77 -2.25 1.64
N GLU A 270 39.79 -0.95 1.34
CA GLU A 270 40.84 -0.06 1.83
C GLU A 270 40.86 0.01 3.36
N MET A 271 39.70 0.05 4.02
CA MET A 271 39.61 -0.01 5.48
C MET A 271 40.13 -1.33 6.05
N VAL A 272 39.91 -2.45 5.37
CA VAL A 272 40.44 -3.77 5.74
C VAL A 272 41.97 -3.79 5.60
N LEU A 273 42.51 -3.32 4.47
CA LEU A 273 43.95 -3.23 4.22
C LEU A 273 44.65 -2.34 5.25
N ASN A 274 44.03 -1.20 5.59
CA ASN A 274 44.50 -0.27 6.61
C ASN A 274 44.25 -0.76 8.05
N ASN A 275 43.85 -2.04 8.23
CA ASN A 275 43.64 -2.67 9.53
C ASN A 275 42.58 -2.00 10.41
N ARG A 276 41.69 -1.17 9.83
CA ARG A 276 40.58 -0.52 10.54
C ARG A 276 39.43 -1.49 10.83
N ILE A 277 39.32 -2.57 10.04
CA ILE A 277 38.31 -3.61 10.21
C ILE A 277 39.01 -4.96 10.31
N ARG A 278 38.85 -5.63 11.47
CA ARG A 278 39.46 -6.94 11.75
C ARG A 278 38.45 -8.01 12.19
N SER A 279 37.19 -7.63 12.32
CA SER A 279 36.13 -8.54 12.74
C SER A 279 35.82 -9.51 11.60
N MET A 280 36.12 -10.80 11.80
CA MET A 280 35.85 -11.86 10.82
C MET A 280 34.37 -11.88 10.41
N ASN A 281 33.47 -11.64 11.37
CA ASN A 281 32.04 -11.58 11.11
C ASN A 281 31.66 -10.41 10.19
N TYR A 282 32.34 -9.26 10.32
CA TYR A 282 32.03 -8.10 9.47
C TYR A 282 32.52 -8.33 8.05
N LEU A 283 33.72 -8.91 7.91
CA LEU A 283 34.28 -9.26 6.61
C LEU A 283 33.34 -10.22 5.87
N ARG A 284 32.90 -11.29 6.54
CA ARG A 284 32.05 -12.30 5.90
C ARG A 284 30.67 -11.77 5.53
N VAL A 285 30.06 -10.96 6.39
CA VAL A 285 28.77 -10.31 6.07
C VAL A 285 28.92 -9.37 4.88
N MET A 286 29.95 -8.52 4.85
CA MET A 286 30.14 -7.57 3.74
C MET A 286 30.51 -8.27 2.43
N GLU A 287 31.30 -9.34 2.46
CA GLU A 287 31.59 -10.18 1.30
C GLU A 287 30.30 -10.71 0.67
N MET A 288 29.44 -11.33 1.48
CA MET A 288 28.14 -11.82 1.00
C MET A 288 27.25 -10.70 0.43
N LEU A 289 27.21 -9.55 1.10
CA LEU A 289 26.42 -8.40 0.64
C LEU A 289 26.94 -7.81 -0.68
N TYR A 290 28.24 -7.90 -0.96
CA TYR A 290 28.79 -7.46 -2.25
C TYR A 290 28.62 -8.51 -3.37
N GLU A 291 28.48 -9.79 -3.02
CA GLU A 291 28.20 -10.87 -3.98
C GLU A 291 26.72 -10.91 -4.38
N GLU A 292 25.82 -10.95 -3.40
CA GLU A 292 24.38 -11.16 -3.60
C GLU A 292 23.57 -9.85 -3.56
N GLY A 293 24.16 -8.75 -3.08
CA GLY A 293 23.44 -7.50 -2.83
C GLY A 293 22.70 -7.52 -1.50
N GLY A 294 21.42 -7.14 -1.51
CA GLY A 294 20.60 -7.05 -0.31
C GLY A 294 20.21 -8.43 0.20
N ILE A 295 20.55 -8.73 1.46
CA ILE A 295 20.27 -10.03 2.06
C ILE A 295 19.29 -9.88 3.24
N PRO A 296 18.23 -10.70 3.32
CA PRO A 296 17.37 -10.75 4.48
C PRO A 296 18.15 -10.99 5.78
N ALA A 297 17.92 -10.14 6.78
CA ALA A 297 18.63 -10.23 8.06
C ALA A 297 18.38 -11.55 8.79
N ASN A 298 17.26 -12.23 8.49
CA ASN A 298 16.96 -13.55 9.02
C ASN A 298 17.83 -14.64 8.39
N GLU A 299 18.16 -14.56 7.10
CA GLU A 299 19.09 -15.49 6.45
C GLU A 299 20.51 -15.35 7.02
N LEU A 300 20.97 -14.10 7.19
CA LEU A 300 22.24 -13.82 7.86
C LEU A 300 22.26 -14.38 9.30
N ASN A 301 21.13 -14.28 10.01
CA ASN A 301 21.00 -14.86 11.35
C ASN A 301 21.04 -16.39 11.33
N MET A 302 20.44 -17.04 10.33
CA MET A 302 20.53 -18.49 10.12
C MET A 302 21.97 -18.94 9.83
N LEU A 303 22.74 -18.11 9.14
CA LEU A 303 24.17 -18.33 8.87
C LEU A 303 25.07 -18.02 10.09
N GLY A 304 24.49 -17.64 11.22
CA GLY A 304 25.20 -17.41 12.49
C GLY A 304 25.53 -15.95 12.78
N PHE A 305 25.13 -15.00 11.93
CA PHE A 305 25.33 -13.57 12.16
C PHE A 305 24.17 -12.98 12.94
N SER A 306 24.31 -12.92 14.28
CA SER A 306 23.26 -12.39 15.15
C SER A 306 22.86 -10.96 14.80
N MET A 307 21.60 -10.61 15.03
CA MET A 307 21.06 -9.26 14.82
C MET A 307 21.82 -8.16 15.58
N ALA A 308 22.49 -8.50 16.70
CA ALA A 308 23.32 -7.56 17.45
C ALA A 308 24.58 -7.14 16.66
N ILE A 309 25.18 -8.07 15.91
CA ILE A 309 26.33 -7.79 15.04
C ILE A 309 25.89 -6.88 13.90
N LEU A 310 24.78 -7.21 13.25
CA LEU A 310 24.23 -6.47 12.11
C LEU A 310 23.87 -5.02 12.51
N LYS A 311 23.23 -4.82 13.67
CA LYS A 311 22.95 -3.47 14.22
C LYS A 311 24.23 -2.70 14.60
N ASN A 312 25.30 -3.39 14.99
CA ASN A 312 26.59 -2.74 15.28
C ASN A 312 27.27 -2.27 13.99
N MET A 313 27.18 -3.07 12.93
CA MET A 313 27.64 -2.68 11.59
C MET A 313 26.87 -1.48 11.06
N GLU A 314 25.55 -1.42 11.27
CA GLU A 314 24.72 -0.25 10.92
C GLU A 314 25.16 1.01 11.66
N LYS A 315 25.37 0.92 12.99
CA LYS A 315 25.88 2.05 13.79
C LYS A 315 27.25 2.54 13.34
N LYS A 316 28.08 1.65 12.78
CA LYS A 316 29.40 1.99 12.23
C LYS A 316 29.33 2.52 10.80
N GLY A 317 28.14 2.56 10.19
CA GLY A 317 27.92 3.04 8.83
C GLY A 317 28.37 2.06 7.75
N PHE A 318 28.56 0.77 8.07
CA PHE A 318 28.96 -0.23 7.06
C PHE A 318 27.76 -0.78 6.28
N VAL A 319 26.60 -0.84 6.92
CA VAL A 319 25.35 -1.37 6.33
C VAL A 319 24.17 -0.48 6.69
N PHE A 320 23.10 -0.55 5.92
CA PHE A 320 21.79 0.01 6.29
C PHE A 320 20.70 -1.05 6.13
N PHE A 321 19.53 -0.80 6.72
CA PHE A 321 18.40 -1.70 6.62
C PHE A 321 17.25 -1.06 5.85
N THR A 322 16.56 -1.89 5.06
CA THR A 322 15.27 -1.57 4.45
C THR A 322 14.23 -2.58 4.92
N GLU A 323 12.95 -2.19 4.85
CA GLU A 323 11.83 -3.11 5.03
C GLU A 323 11.28 -3.40 3.63
N GLU A 324 11.39 -4.63 3.18
CA GLU A 324 10.93 -5.02 1.83
C GLU A 324 9.72 -5.96 1.94
N PRO A 325 8.68 -5.77 1.11
CA PRO A 325 7.52 -6.66 1.11
C PRO A 325 7.92 -8.04 0.59
N VAL A 326 7.61 -9.09 1.35
CA VAL A 326 7.88 -10.47 0.94
C VAL A 326 6.62 -11.09 0.39
N GLU A 327 6.66 -11.43 -0.89
CA GLU A 327 5.62 -12.25 -1.53
C GLU A 327 5.79 -13.71 -1.09
N ARG A 328 4.71 -14.30 -0.58
CA ARG A 328 4.69 -15.70 -0.15
C ARG A 328 3.90 -16.48 -1.17
N ASN A 329 4.57 -17.13 -2.10
CA ASN A 329 3.94 -18.23 -2.82
C ASN A 329 4.43 -19.57 -2.26
N PRO A 330 3.71 -20.18 -1.31
CA PRO A 330 4.09 -21.49 -0.76
C PRO A 330 4.03 -22.64 -1.80
N LEU A 331 3.64 -22.35 -3.04
CA LEU A 331 3.56 -23.31 -4.15
C LEU A 331 4.63 -23.10 -5.22
N ASP A 332 5.52 -22.10 -5.11
CA ASP A 332 6.59 -21.87 -6.10
C ASP A 332 7.55 -23.07 -6.25
N GLU A 333 7.66 -23.91 -5.22
CA GLU A 333 8.52 -25.10 -5.22
C GLU A 333 7.77 -26.42 -5.48
N VAL A 334 6.47 -26.39 -5.78
CA VAL A 334 5.69 -27.61 -6.00
C VAL A 334 5.57 -27.88 -7.49
N ASP A 335 6.45 -28.74 -8.01
CA ASP A 335 6.31 -29.33 -9.35
C ASP A 335 5.00 -30.15 -9.41
N VAL A 336 3.93 -29.56 -9.92
CA VAL A 336 2.68 -30.28 -10.17
C VAL A 336 2.81 -30.99 -11.52
N GLN A 337 3.11 -32.30 -11.49
CA GLN A 337 3.00 -33.12 -12.69
C GLN A 337 1.56 -33.09 -13.21
N THR A 338 1.37 -32.49 -14.38
CA THR A 338 0.07 -32.44 -15.05
C THR A 338 -0.28 -33.87 -15.50
N THR A 339 -1.36 -34.43 -14.95
CA THR A 339 -1.87 -35.77 -15.33
C THR A 339 -2.82 -35.70 -16.51
#